data_AF-A0AAI9VGQ3-F1
#
_entry.id   AF-A0AAI9VGQ3-F1
#
_cell.length_a   1.000
_cell.length_b   1.000
_cell.length_c   1.000
_cell.angle_alpha   90.00
_cell.angle_beta   90.00
_cell.angle_gamma   90.00
#
_symmetry.space_group_name_H-M   'P 1'
#
loop_
_entity.id
_entity.type
_entity.pdbx_description
1 polymer ?
#
loop_
_entity_poly.entity_id
_entity_poly.type
_entity_poly.pdbx_seq_one_letter_code
_entity_poly.pdbx_strand_id
1 'polypeptide(L)'
;MRLINVNTGLLEVFNDAKSRPQYAILSHTWGEEEDDVPCRDDPNWITKLRESRWFTRGWTLQELLEPSELTFYSENWRSLGSKRQLSSAIVEITGIPRPIFVGATKIREASVAQRMSWAAKR
;
A
#
# COMPACT_ATOMS: atom_id res chain seq x y z
N MET A 1 -11.78 8.01 8.06
CA MET A 1 -11.23 8.17 6.70
C MET A 1 -12.10 9.13 5.91
N ARG A 2 -11.55 9.86 4.95
CA ARG A 2 -12.34 10.66 3.99
C ARG A 2 -12.09 10.10 2.59
N LEU A 3 -13.15 9.80 1.84
CA LEU A 3 -13.06 9.23 0.50
C LEU A 3 -13.86 10.09 -0.48
N ILE A 4 -13.40 10.17 -1.73
CA ILE A 4 -14.15 10.82 -2.80
C ILE A 4 -15.08 9.76 -3.40
N ASN A 5 -16.38 10.05 -3.43
CA ASN A 5 -17.35 9.21 -4.11
C ASN A 5 -17.22 9.41 -5.63
N VAL A 6 -16.96 8.33 -6.37
CA VAL A 6 -16.71 8.38 -7.82
C VAL A 6 -17.93 8.77 -8.66
N ASN A 7 -19.14 8.59 -8.12
CA ASN A 7 -20.37 8.93 -8.83
C ASN A 7 -20.78 10.39 -8.57
N THR A 8 -20.54 10.90 -7.36
CA THR A 8 -20.98 12.25 -6.95
C THR A 8 -19.88 13.29 -6.96
N GLY A 9 -18.61 12.87 -6.93
CA GLY A 9 -17.44 13.74 -6.76
C GLY A 9 -17.31 14.35 -5.35
N LEU A 10 -18.21 14.01 -4.42
CA LEU A 10 -18.22 14.59 -3.08
C LEU A 10 -17.28 13.82 -2.14
N LEU A 11 -16.70 14.58 -1.20
CA LEU A 11 -15.90 14.02 -0.12
C LEU A 11 -16.81 13.52 1.00
N GLU A 12 -16.77 12.22 1.26
CA GLU A 12 -17.55 11.56 2.30
C GLU A 12 -16.65 11.13 3.47
N VAL A 13 -17.16 11.22 4.71
CA VAL A 13 -16.40 10.92 5.93
C VAL A 13 -16.91 9.63 6.55
N PHE A 14 -16.00 8.68 6.75
CA PHE A 14 -16.26 7.38 7.36
C PHE A 14 -15.51 7.27 8.69
N ASN A 15 -16.25 7.24 9.80
CA ASN A 15 -15.65 7.27 11.14
C ASN A 15 -15.33 5.88 11.69
N ASP A 16 -15.92 4.83 11.13
CA ASP A 16 -15.78 3.46 11.61
C ASP A 16 -15.47 2.51 10.46
N ALA A 17 -14.87 1.36 10.80
CA ALA A 17 -14.45 0.39 9.80
C ALA A 17 -15.63 -0.34 9.12
N LYS A 18 -16.81 -0.38 9.75
CA LYS A 18 -17.98 -1.11 9.25
C LYS A 18 -18.75 -0.30 8.21
N SER A 19 -18.72 1.02 8.30
CA SER A 19 -19.36 1.94 7.35
C SER A 19 -18.51 2.26 6.12
N ARG A 20 -17.20 1.92 6.14
CA ARG A 20 -16.33 2.15 4.98
C ARG A 20 -16.75 1.25 3.81
N PRO A 21 -17.06 1.83 2.62
CA PRO A 21 -17.32 1.04 1.42
C PRO A 21 -16.03 0.39 0.94
N GLN A 22 -16.13 -0.45 -0.08
CA GLN A 22 -14.95 -0.83 -0.85
C GLN A 22 -14.42 0.39 -1.61
N TYR A 23 -13.12 0.65 -1.53
CA TYR A 23 -12.46 1.74 -2.22
C TYR A 23 -11.17 1.24 -2.87
N ALA A 24 -10.71 1.98 -3.86
CA ALA A 24 -9.39 1.82 -4.45
C ALA A 24 -8.55 3.04 -4.08
N ILE A 25 -7.28 2.82 -3.80
CA ILE A 25 -6.30 3.90 -3.72
C ILE A 25 -5.65 3.97 -5.09
N LEU A 26 -5.87 5.08 -5.78
CA LEU A 26 -5.15 5.39 -7.02
C LEU A 26 -3.86 6.10 -6.65
N SER A 27 -2.82 5.32 -6.37
CA SER A 27 -1.46 5.86 -6.27
C SER A 27 -0.84 5.84 -7.66
N HIS A 28 -1.03 6.91 -8.44
CA HIS A 28 -0.37 7.06 -9.73
C HIS A 28 1.07 7.53 -9.55
N THR A 29 1.96 6.98 -10.37
CA THR A 29 3.35 7.39 -10.59
C THR A 29 3.35 8.39 -11.76
N TRP A 30 3.80 9.62 -11.53
CA TRP A 30 3.85 10.65 -12.58
C TRP A 30 5.31 10.92 -12.92
N GLY A 31 5.79 10.36 -14.03
CA GLY A 31 7.12 10.67 -14.58
C GLY A 31 7.62 9.62 -15.57
N GLU A 32 8.25 10.07 -16.65
CA GLU A 32 8.88 9.21 -17.68
C GLU A 32 10.07 8.40 -17.14
N GLU A 33 10.53 8.72 -15.92
CA GLU A 33 11.64 8.08 -15.21
C GLU A 33 11.19 7.19 -14.02
N GLU A 34 9.89 6.97 -13.83
CA GLU A 34 9.42 6.08 -12.75
C GLU A 34 9.46 4.63 -13.26
N ASP A 35 10.30 3.78 -12.66
CA ASP A 35 10.29 2.33 -12.92
C ASP A 35 8.99 1.72 -12.37
N ASP A 36 7.97 1.65 -13.22
CA ASP A 36 6.73 0.97 -12.88
C ASP A 36 6.96 -0.55 -12.74
N VAL A 37 6.16 -1.17 -11.87
CA VAL A 37 6.26 -2.60 -11.62
C VAL A 37 5.64 -3.36 -12.80
N PRO A 38 6.40 -4.19 -13.54
CA PRO A 38 5.88 -4.93 -14.67
C PRO A 38 4.96 -6.05 -14.22
N CYS A 39 4.29 -6.69 -15.17
CA CYS A 39 3.47 -7.87 -14.90
C CYS A 39 4.30 -9.00 -14.25
N ARG A 40 3.63 -9.89 -13.51
CA ARG A 40 4.20 -11.12 -12.93
C ARG A 40 4.86 -12.06 -13.94
N ASP A 41 4.58 -11.89 -15.23
CA ASP A 41 5.18 -12.68 -16.31
C ASP A 41 6.67 -12.30 -16.54
N ASP A 42 7.09 -11.10 -16.12
CA ASP A 42 8.50 -10.70 -16.12
C ASP A 42 9.22 -11.44 -14.97
N PRO A 43 10.24 -12.28 -15.22
CA PRO A 43 10.95 -13.00 -14.17
C PRO A 43 11.58 -12.10 -13.10
N ASN A 44 11.82 -10.82 -13.40
CA ASN A 44 12.41 -9.83 -12.51
C ASN A 44 11.38 -8.92 -11.84
N TRP A 45 10.08 -9.19 -11.94
CA TRP A 45 9.03 -8.30 -11.40
C TRP A 45 9.15 -8.07 -9.88
N ILE A 46 9.62 -9.06 -9.11
CA ILE A 46 9.87 -8.91 -7.66
C ILE A 46 11.02 -7.92 -7.40
N THR A 47 12.08 -7.99 -8.19
CA THR A 47 13.22 -7.07 -8.06
C THR A 47 12.77 -5.64 -8.35
N LYS A 48 12.05 -5.44 -9.45
CA LYS A 48 11.48 -4.13 -9.81
C LYS A 48 10.44 -3.63 -8.79
N LEU A 49 9.65 -4.53 -8.19
CA LEU A 49 8.78 -4.17 -7.06
C LEU A 49 9.60 -3.62 -5.89
N ARG A 50 10.72 -4.26 -5.53
CA ARG A 50 11.59 -3.80 -4.43
C ARG A 50 12.25 -2.46 -4.71
N GLU A 51 12.58 -2.20 -5.97
CA GLU A 51 13.22 -0.97 -6.43
C GLU A 51 12.21 0.15 -6.70
N SER A 52 10.91 -0.16 -6.70
CA SER A 52 9.85 0.80 -7.00
C SER A 52 9.90 2.02 -6.06
N ARG A 53 9.90 3.21 -6.66
CA ARG A 53 9.79 4.49 -5.96
C ARG A 53 8.52 4.62 -5.13
N TRP A 54 7.52 3.78 -5.36
CA TRP A 54 6.33 3.74 -4.53
C TRP A 54 6.67 3.54 -3.04
N PHE A 55 7.72 2.78 -2.71
CA PHE A 55 8.11 2.54 -1.31
C PHE A 55 8.81 3.73 -0.61
N THR A 56 9.30 4.71 -1.37
CA THR A 56 9.96 5.92 -0.84
C THR A 56 9.02 7.11 -0.72
N ARG A 57 7.75 6.99 -1.11
CA ARG A 57 6.79 8.10 -0.98
C ARG A 57 6.28 8.25 0.47
N GLY A 58 6.07 9.50 0.88
CA GLY A 58 5.64 9.81 2.24
C GLY A 58 4.28 9.22 2.66
N TRP A 59 3.37 8.98 1.71
CA TRP A 59 2.01 8.49 1.99
C TRP A 59 1.84 6.96 1.93
N THR A 60 2.81 6.24 1.37
CA THR A 60 2.76 4.79 1.14
C THR A 60 2.46 3.99 2.41
N LEU A 61 2.96 4.44 3.56
CA LEU A 61 2.71 3.77 4.83
C LEU A 61 1.23 3.82 5.23
N GLN A 62 0.54 4.92 4.94
CA GLN A 62 -0.88 5.04 5.20
C GLN A 62 -1.68 4.19 4.22
N GLU A 63 -1.30 4.22 2.94
CA GLU A 63 -1.93 3.42 1.87
C GLU A 63 -1.81 1.91 2.13
N LEU A 64 -0.69 1.47 2.72
CA LEU A 64 -0.46 0.08 3.10
C LEU A 64 -1.20 -0.32 4.37
N LEU A 65 -1.16 0.51 5.41
CA LEU A 65 -1.60 0.11 6.74
C LEU A 65 -3.09 0.31 6.98
N GLU A 66 -3.73 1.22 6.26
CA GLU A 66 -5.12 1.60 6.51
C GLU A 66 -6.14 0.56 6.01
N PRO A 67 -6.01 0.00 4.79
CA PRO A 67 -6.96 -1.00 4.27
C PRO A 67 -6.72 -2.39 4.86
N SER A 68 -7.81 -3.09 5.19
CA SER A 68 -7.76 -4.51 5.60
C SER A 68 -7.46 -5.44 4.42
N GLU A 69 -7.98 -5.10 3.24
CA GLU A 69 -7.75 -5.80 1.99
C GLU A 69 -7.25 -4.80 0.95
N LEU A 70 -6.24 -5.18 0.18
CA LEU A 70 -5.61 -4.35 -0.84
C LEU A 70 -5.12 -5.27 -1.96
N THR A 71 -5.35 -4.88 -3.22
CA THR A 71 -4.85 -5.58 -4.41
C THR A 71 -3.92 -4.66 -5.16
N PHE A 72 -2.74 -5.15 -5.49
CA PHE A 72 -1.73 -4.42 -6.23
C PHE A 72 -1.89 -4.69 -7.72
N TYR A 73 -1.64 -3.68 -8.55
CA TYR A 73 -1.71 -3.75 -10.00
C TYR A 73 -0.41 -3.25 -10.62
N SER A 74 -0.05 -3.80 -11.77
CA SER A 74 1.08 -3.33 -12.58
C SER A 74 0.71 -2.09 -13.40
N GLU A 75 1.70 -1.49 -14.07
CA GLU A 75 1.52 -0.44 -15.10
C GLU A 75 0.40 -0.78 -16.11
N ASN A 76 0.33 -2.04 -16.51
CA ASN A 76 -0.62 -2.53 -17.51
C ASN A 76 -1.95 -3.00 -16.90
N TRP A 77 -2.28 -2.53 -15.69
CA TRP A 77 -3.51 -2.86 -14.95
C TRP A 77 -3.70 -4.37 -14.73
N ARG A 78 -2.61 -5.15 -14.68
CA ARG A 78 -2.67 -6.57 -14.34
C ARG A 78 -2.47 -6.76 -12.85
N SER A 79 -3.28 -7.64 -12.25
CA SER A 79 -3.18 -7.93 -10.82
C SER A 79 -1.82 -8.55 -10.48
N LEU A 80 -1.07 -7.86 -9.62
CA LEU A 80 0.18 -8.35 -9.02
C LEU A 80 -0.08 -9.17 -7.75
N GLY A 81 -1.32 -9.21 -7.26
CA GLY A 81 -1.74 -9.99 -6.10
C GLY A 81 -2.23 -9.15 -4.93
N SER A 82 -2.74 -9.83 -3.92
CA SER A 82 -3.27 -9.21 -2.71
C SER A 82 -2.18 -8.87 -1.69
N LYS A 83 -2.52 -7.98 -0.76
CA LYS A 83 -1.73 -7.65 0.44
C LYS A 83 -1.22 -8.88 1.17
N ARG A 84 -2.07 -9.90 1.33
CA ARG A 84 -1.68 -11.16 1.99
C ARG A 84 -0.66 -11.93 1.17
N GLN A 85 -0.88 -12.03 -0.14
CA GLN A 85 0.02 -12.73 -1.05
C GLN A 85 1.40 -12.06 -1.15
N LEU A 86 1.44 -10.72 -1.18
CA LEU A 86 2.69 -9.95 -1.29
C LEU A 86 3.34 -9.60 0.05
N SER A 87 2.73 -10.01 1.17
CA SER A 87 3.17 -9.64 2.51
C SER A 87 4.65 -9.95 2.79
N SER A 88 5.19 -11.06 2.31
CA SER A 88 6.59 -11.41 2.54
C SER A 88 7.53 -10.35 1.94
N ALA A 89 7.32 -10.01 0.67
CA ALA A 89 8.14 -9.02 -0.02
C ALA A 89 7.94 -7.61 0.56
N ILE A 90 6.70 -7.21 0.84
CA ILE A 90 6.40 -5.86 1.33
C ILE A 90 6.92 -5.64 2.75
N VAL A 91 6.83 -6.64 3.63
CA VAL A 91 7.37 -6.56 4.99
C VAL A 91 8.90 -6.41 4.97
N GLU A 92 9.57 -7.13 4.07
CA GLU A 92 11.02 -7.03 3.88
C GLU A 92 11.44 -5.62 3.43
N ILE A 93 10.70 -5.04 2.47
CA ILE A 93 10.97 -3.69 1.95
C ILE A 93 10.70 -2.62 3.02
N THR A 94 9.57 -2.72 3.71
CA THR A 94 9.07 -1.64 4.59
C THR A 94 9.54 -1.72 6.04
N GLY A 95 9.98 -2.90 6.49
CA GLY A 95 10.30 -3.17 7.90
C GLY A 95 9.08 -3.22 8.82
N ILE A 96 7.86 -3.16 8.28
CA ILE A 96 6.62 -3.22 9.06
C ILE A 96 6.40 -4.67 9.52
N PRO A 97 6.21 -4.95 10.82
CA PRO A 97 5.96 -6.31 11.30
C PRO A 97 4.75 -6.95 10.61
N ARG A 98 4.90 -8.19 10.13
CA ARG A 98 3.84 -8.91 9.41
C ARG A 98 2.47 -8.91 10.12
N PRO A 99 2.37 -9.12 11.45
CA PRO A 99 1.08 -9.08 12.16
C PRO A 99 0.38 -7.72 12.07
N ILE A 100 1.15 -6.62 12.10
CA ILE A 100 0.62 -5.26 11.92
C ILE A 100 0.23 -5.05 10.46
N PHE A 101 1.09 -5.48 9.53
CA PHE A 101 0.85 -5.34 8.10
C PHE A 101 -0.47 -6.00 7.66
N VAL A 102 -0.72 -7.26 8.06
CA VAL A 102 -1.95 -7.98 7.70
C VAL A 102 -3.15 -7.63 8.57
N GLY A 103 -3.01 -6.68 9.51
CA GLY A 103 -4.10 -6.23 10.38
C GLY A 103 -4.46 -7.20 11.52
N ALA A 104 -3.62 -8.19 11.82
CA ALA A 104 -3.81 -9.09 12.96
C ALA A 104 -3.51 -8.40 14.31
N THR A 105 -2.70 -7.34 14.29
CA THR A 105 -2.30 -6.54 15.46
C THR A 105 -2.53 -5.06 15.18
N LYS A 106 -2.96 -4.27 16.17
CA LYS A 106 -3.21 -2.84 15.95
C LYS A 106 -1.88 -2.08 15.85
N ILE A 107 -1.80 -1.12 14.93
CA ILE A 107 -0.63 -0.23 14.75
C ILE A 107 -0.23 0.47 16.06
N ARG A 108 -1.22 0.78 16.92
CA ARG A 108 -1.00 1.45 18.21
C ARG A 108 -0.23 0.59 19.23
N GLU A 109 -0.12 -0.71 19.01
CA GLU A 109 0.67 -1.61 19.85
C GLU A 109 2.17 -1.50 19.56
N ALA A 110 2.55 -0.98 18.39
CA ALA A 110 3.94 -0.61 18.12
C ALA A 110 4.29 0.70 18.82
N SER A 111 5.48 0.73 19.42
CA SER A 111 6.05 1.94 20.01
C SER A 111 6.18 3.07 19.00
N VAL A 112 6.27 4.32 19.48
CA VAL A 112 6.54 5.48 18.61
C VAL A 112 7.84 5.27 17.83
N ALA A 113 8.90 4.77 18.46
CA ALA A 113 10.18 4.50 17.80
C ALA A 113 10.05 3.49 16.65
N GLN A 114 9.31 2.40 16.85
CA GLN A 114 9.03 1.43 15.78
C GLN A 114 8.27 2.08 14.62
N ARG A 115 7.22 2.85 14.92
CA ARG A 115 6.44 3.54 13.87
C ARG A 115 7.28 4.54 13.08
N MET A 116 8.14 5.29 13.77
CA MET A 116 9.09 6.20 13.12
C MET A 116 10.13 5.45 12.28
N SER A 117 10.62 4.30 12.75
CA SER A 117 11.58 3.49 12.01
C SER A 117 11.04 3.02 10.65
N TRP A 118 9.74 2.75 10.56
CA TRP A 118 9.12 2.37 9.28
C TRP A 118 9.15 3.51 8.29
N ALA A 119 9.08 4.77 8.75
CA ALA A 119 9.10 5.98 7.92
C ALA A 119 10.51 6.50 7.62
N ALA A 120 11.54 6.04 8.34
CA ALA A 120 12.87 6.64 8.31
C ALA A 120 13.65 6.48 6.98
N LYS A 121 13.26 5.54 6.12
CA LYS A 121 13.93 5.27 4.83
C LYS A 121 13.13 5.76 3.61
N ARG A 122 12.15 6.62 3.83
CA ARG A 122 11.31 7.20 2.78
C ARG A 122 11.72 8.64 2.52
#